data_AF-Q1KV86-F1
#
_entry.id   AF-Q1KV86-F1
#
_cell.length_a   1.000
_cell.length_b   1.000
_cell.length_c   1.000
_cell.angle_alpha   90.00
_cell.angle_beta   90.00
_cell.angle_gamma   90.00
#
_symmetry.space_group_name_H-M   'P 1'
#
loop_
_entity.id
_entity.type
_entity.pdbx_description
1 polymer ?
#
loop_
_entity_poly.entity_id
_entity_poly.type
_entity_poly.pdbx_seq_one_letter_code
_entity_poly.pdbx_strand_id
1 'polypeptide(L)'
;MSARNVLERYAEHIKKQAEKAAERYENELKGKLEEASFSGAYGKWLHVPRYGSTDPCGLYHKEHTNLLNSFLKERDPCDGRNQRRFDENEGFECGNDKIIGNSDKYGSCAPPRRRHICDKNLEAINVHNTKNSNDLLGNILVTAKYEGESIVKNHPNRGSSEVCIALARSFADIGDIIRGRDLYGGNNKRRQQLEENLRKIFGKIYEELTKKNGQKSAKDHYKDATGNYIKLREDWWTANRDQVWKALTCFAHNTEEYFIQLEDGTKSFTNPKCGHDENNVITNLDYVPQFLRWFT
;
A
#
# COMPACT_ATOMS: atom_id res chain seq x y z
N MET A 1 -18.28 -14.48 -16.65
CA MET A 1 -17.24 -14.52 -15.60
C MET A 1 -16.01 -13.81 -16.14
N SER A 2 -15.51 -12.76 -15.48
CA SER A 2 -14.33 -11.99 -15.94
C SER A 2 -13.03 -12.55 -15.36
N ALA A 3 -11.88 -12.22 -15.97
CA ALA A 3 -10.57 -12.60 -15.45
C ALA A 3 -10.36 -12.13 -14.00
N ARG A 4 -10.75 -10.88 -13.69
CA ARG A 4 -10.75 -10.33 -12.32
C ARG A 4 -11.49 -11.23 -11.33
N ASN A 5 -12.70 -11.68 -11.68
CA ASN A 5 -13.52 -12.50 -10.79
C ASN A 5 -12.86 -13.85 -10.50
N VAL A 6 -12.20 -14.45 -11.50
CA VAL A 6 -11.45 -15.70 -11.31
C VAL A 6 -10.25 -15.48 -10.39
N LEU A 7 -9.48 -14.41 -10.61
CA LEU A 7 -8.31 -14.08 -9.80
C LEU A 7 -8.68 -13.78 -8.34
N GLU A 8 -9.75 -13.01 -8.12
CA GLU A 8 -10.26 -12.69 -6.78
C GLU A 8 -10.63 -13.95 -5.99
N ARG A 9 -11.26 -14.94 -6.64
CA ARG A 9 -11.63 -16.22 -6.02
C ARG A 9 -10.41 -17.05 -5.62
N TYR A 10 -9.45 -17.22 -6.51
CA TYR A 10 -8.22 -17.95 -6.17
C TYR A 10 -7.42 -17.27 -5.06
N ALA A 11 -7.36 -15.94 -5.10
CA ALA A 11 -6.66 -15.15 -4.11
C ALA A 11 -7.32 -15.18 -2.73
N GLU A 12 -8.63 -15.43 -2.63
CA GLU A 12 -9.33 -15.59 -1.36
C GLU A 12 -8.71 -16.72 -0.52
N HIS A 13 -8.38 -17.86 -1.14
CA HIS A 13 -7.75 -18.98 -0.45
C HIS A 13 -6.34 -18.61 0.05
N ILE A 14 -5.56 -17.90 -0.76
CA ILE A 14 -4.22 -17.43 -0.42
C ILE A 14 -4.29 -16.42 0.74
N LYS A 15 -5.24 -15.48 0.69
CA LYS A 15 -5.49 -14.53 1.78
C LYS A 15 -5.78 -15.27 3.09
N LYS A 16 -6.72 -16.23 3.07
CA LYS A 16 -7.08 -17.02 4.27
C LYS A 16 -5.88 -17.77 4.86
N GLN A 17 -4.94 -18.23 4.03
CA GLN A 17 -3.71 -18.84 4.52
C GLN A 17 -2.78 -17.81 5.17
N ALA A 18 -2.63 -16.62 4.56
CA ALA A 18 -1.83 -15.54 5.10
C ALA A 18 -2.40 -15.01 6.43
N GLU A 19 -3.72 -14.83 6.53
CA GLU A 19 -4.42 -14.43 7.77
C GLU A 19 -4.12 -15.41 8.91
N LYS A 20 -4.23 -16.73 8.64
CA LYS A 20 -3.88 -17.77 9.62
C LYS A 20 -2.40 -17.77 10.00
N ALA A 21 -1.51 -17.46 9.06
CA ALA A 21 -0.08 -17.40 9.33
C ALA A 21 0.27 -16.21 10.24
N ALA A 22 -0.38 -15.05 10.01
CA ALA A 22 -0.16 -13.81 10.73
C ALA A 22 -0.85 -13.77 12.12
N GLU A 23 -1.96 -14.51 12.31
CA GLU A 23 -2.83 -14.49 13.50
C GLU A 23 -2.04 -14.49 14.83
N ARG A 24 -0.99 -15.31 14.92
CA ARG A 24 -0.20 -15.46 16.14
C ARG A 24 0.51 -14.18 16.60
N TYR A 25 0.86 -13.30 15.67
CA TYR A 25 1.65 -12.09 15.91
C TYR A 25 0.92 -10.81 15.44
N GLU A 26 -0.34 -10.93 15.07
CA GLU A 26 -1.12 -9.84 14.46
C GLU A 26 -1.12 -8.59 15.35
N ASN A 27 -1.38 -8.76 16.65
CA ASN A 27 -1.45 -7.64 17.60
C ASN A 27 -0.13 -6.89 17.74
N GLU A 28 1.00 -7.59 17.67
CA GLU A 28 2.32 -6.97 17.74
C GLU A 28 2.73 -6.29 16.43
N LEU A 29 2.20 -6.75 15.30
CA LEU A 29 2.45 -6.17 13.98
C LEU A 29 1.50 -5.02 13.65
N LYS A 30 0.28 -5.03 14.20
CA LYS A 30 -0.75 -4.04 13.91
C LYS A 30 -0.30 -2.67 14.40
N GLY A 31 -0.13 -1.76 13.45
CA GLY A 31 0.19 -0.38 13.73
C GLY A 31 -1.03 0.36 14.28
N LYS A 32 -0.78 1.31 15.17
CA LYS A 32 -1.77 2.23 15.71
C LYS A 32 -1.56 3.60 15.12
N LEU A 33 -2.46 4.02 14.24
CA LEU A 33 -2.34 5.28 13.52
C LEU A 33 -2.27 6.48 14.47
N GLU A 34 -3.02 6.48 15.57
CA GLU A 34 -3.02 7.55 16.57
C GLU A 34 -1.66 7.72 17.26
N GLU A 35 -0.81 6.68 17.24
CA GLU A 35 0.55 6.71 17.79
C GLU A 35 1.62 7.07 16.75
N ALA A 36 1.27 7.19 15.47
CA ALA A 36 2.21 7.48 14.39
C ALA A 36 2.83 8.87 14.53
N SER A 37 4.15 8.96 14.35
CA SER A 37 4.90 10.21 14.39
C SER A 37 5.48 10.58 13.02
N PHE A 38 5.53 11.88 12.73
CA PHE A 38 6.05 12.41 11.45
C PHE A 38 7.10 13.49 11.72
N SER A 39 8.25 13.42 11.04
CA SER A 39 9.41 14.29 11.31
C SER A 39 9.75 15.21 10.13
N GLY A 40 8.77 15.57 9.30
CA GLY A 40 8.97 16.47 8.15
C GLY A 40 9.20 17.93 8.55
N ALA A 41 9.17 18.82 7.55
CA ALA A 41 9.46 20.24 7.73
C ALA A 41 8.60 20.91 8.83
N TYR A 42 7.31 20.56 8.90
CA TYR A 42 6.40 21.04 9.94
C TYR A 42 6.66 20.34 11.29
N GLY A 43 6.92 19.03 11.25
CA GLY A 43 7.37 18.18 12.36
C GLY A 43 8.49 18.79 13.20
N LYS A 44 9.51 19.29 12.49
CA LYS A 44 10.73 19.87 13.07
C LYS A 44 10.49 21.23 13.74
N TRP A 45 9.47 21.98 13.33
CA TRP A 45 9.19 23.33 13.84
C TRP A 45 8.36 23.31 15.13
N LEU A 46 7.46 22.33 15.28
CA LEU A 46 6.46 22.31 16.36
C LEU A 46 6.68 21.25 17.45
N HIS A 47 7.81 20.52 17.45
CA HIS A 47 7.98 19.33 18.31
C HIS A 47 6.79 18.36 18.15
N VAL A 48 6.48 18.01 16.90
CA VAL A 48 5.12 17.57 16.55
C VAL A 48 4.69 16.30 17.29
N PRO A 49 3.49 16.32 17.90
CA PRO A 49 2.92 15.18 18.61
C PRO A 49 2.63 14.01 17.67
N ARG A 50 2.33 12.86 18.27
CA ARG A 50 1.69 11.74 17.56
C ARG A 50 0.41 12.23 16.87
N TYR A 51 -0.01 11.57 15.79
CA TYR A 51 -1.22 11.94 15.03
C TYR A 51 -2.47 12.11 15.91
N GLY A 52 -2.65 11.26 16.92
CA GLY A 52 -3.67 11.45 17.95
C GLY A 52 -5.11 11.13 17.53
N SER A 53 -5.33 10.62 16.31
CA SER A 53 -6.63 10.18 15.81
C SER A 53 -6.54 8.77 15.20
N THR A 54 -7.62 8.00 15.25
CA THR A 54 -7.72 6.71 14.57
C THR A 54 -8.27 6.83 13.15
N ASP A 55 -8.78 8.01 12.77
CA ASP A 55 -9.34 8.24 11.44
C ASP A 55 -8.25 8.58 10.42
N PRO A 56 -8.00 7.74 9.40
CA PRO A 56 -7.01 8.06 8.37
C PRO A 56 -7.44 9.20 7.45
N CYS A 57 -8.74 9.54 7.36
CA CYS A 57 -9.21 10.59 6.46
C CYS A 57 -8.81 12.01 6.90
N GLY A 58 -8.46 12.19 8.18
CA GLY A 58 -7.85 13.42 8.69
C GLY A 58 -6.38 13.62 8.31
N LEU A 59 -5.69 12.62 7.74
CA LEU A 59 -4.29 12.74 7.36
C LEU A 59 -4.07 13.81 6.30
N TYR A 60 -3.09 14.66 6.55
CA TYR A 60 -2.78 15.83 5.72
C TYR A 60 -1.30 15.89 5.38
N HIS A 61 -0.96 15.83 4.09
CA HIS A 61 0.43 15.73 3.63
C HIS A 61 1.34 16.87 4.07
N LYS A 62 0.77 18.02 4.47
CA LYS A 62 1.57 19.18 4.90
C LYS A 62 2.20 18.95 6.26
N GLU A 63 1.51 18.18 7.10
CA GLU A 63 1.85 17.94 8.51
C GLU A 63 2.35 16.51 8.71
N HIS A 64 1.65 15.56 8.10
CA HIS A 64 1.87 14.12 8.22
C HIS A 64 2.78 13.62 7.10
N THR A 65 4.04 14.07 7.13
CA THR A 65 5.06 13.66 6.14
C THR A 65 6.44 13.71 6.76
N ASN A 66 7.37 12.95 6.18
CA ASN A 66 8.80 13.00 6.51
C ASN A 66 9.62 13.86 5.52
N LEU A 67 8.96 14.44 4.50
CA LEU A 67 9.59 15.35 3.55
C LEU A 67 9.98 16.68 4.22
N LEU A 68 11.21 17.13 3.97
CA LEU A 68 11.81 18.34 4.56
C LEU A 68 11.72 19.58 3.67
N ASN A 69 11.10 19.46 2.50
CA ASN A 69 10.99 20.52 1.52
C ASN A 69 10.18 21.72 2.06
N SER A 70 10.73 22.92 1.88
CA SER A 70 10.09 24.18 2.30
C SER A 70 8.80 24.44 1.52
N PHE A 71 8.79 24.12 0.21
CA PHE A 71 7.62 24.28 -0.64
C PHE A 71 6.55 23.23 -0.35
N LEU A 72 5.31 23.69 -0.14
CA LEU A 72 4.17 22.84 0.19
C LEU A 72 3.88 21.79 -0.87
N LYS A 73 3.92 22.19 -2.15
CA LYS A 73 3.68 21.29 -3.28
C LYS A 73 4.64 20.10 -3.26
N GLU A 74 5.89 20.31 -2.86
CA GLU A 74 6.90 19.26 -2.86
C GLU A 74 6.67 18.21 -1.76
N ARG A 75 5.79 18.48 -0.79
CA ARG A 75 5.38 17.53 0.26
C ARG A 75 4.19 16.65 -0.13
N ASP A 76 3.53 16.95 -1.25
CA ASP A 76 2.41 16.17 -1.75
C ASP A 76 2.90 14.78 -2.23
N PRO A 77 2.27 13.66 -1.78
CA PRO A 77 2.63 12.31 -2.23
C PRO A 77 2.54 12.12 -3.74
N CYS A 78 1.71 12.91 -4.43
CA CYS A 78 1.51 12.88 -5.87
C CYS A 78 2.41 13.86 -6.64
N ASP A 79 3.25 14.67 -5.98
CA ASP A 79 4.08 15.65 -6.67
C ASP A 79 5.10 15.00 -7.61
N GLY A 80 5.25 15.57 -8.80
CA GLY A 80 6.06 14.98 -9.88
C GLY A 80 5.47 13.71 -10.51
N ARG A 81 4.26 13.29 -10.12
CA ARG A 81 3.54 12.15 -10.72
C ARG A 81 2.47 12.65 -11.69
N ASN A 82 2.40 12.06 -12.88
CA ASN A 82 1.35 12.41 -13.84
C ASN A 82 -0.01 11.95 -13.29
N GLN A 83 -0.94 12.90 -13.12
CA GLN A 83 -2.26 12.64 -12.57
C GLN A 83 -3.27 12.20 -13.65
N ARG A 84 -2.96 12.40 -14.93
CA ARG A 84 -3.81 12.01 -16.06
C ARG A 84 -3.64 10.53 -16.42
N ARG A 85 -3.70 9.66 -15.42
CA ARG A 85 -3.36 8.22 -15.52
C ARG A 85 -4.38 7.39 -16.30
N PHE A 86 -5.50 7.98 -16.66
CA PHE A 86 -6.60 7.37 -17.42
C PHE A 86 -6.79 8.03 -18.79
N ASP A 87 -5.88 8.92 -19.18
CA ASP A 87 -5.86 9.54 -20.50
C ASP A 87 -5.50 8.49 -21.56
N GLU A 88 -6.16 8.54 -22.71
CA GLU A 88 -5.93 7.62 -23.84
C GLU A 88 -4.49 7.69 -24.38
N ASN A 89 -3.80 8.81 -24.14
CA ASN A 89 -2.41 9.01 -24.55
C ASN A 89 -1.39 8.42 -23.58
N GLU A 90 -1.81 7.93 -22.41
CA GLU A 90 -0.91 7.30 -21.45
C GLU A 90 -0.66 5.83 -21.78
N GLY A 91 0.56 5.55 -22.24
CA GLY A 91 1.01 4.19 -22.57
C GLY A 91 1.42 3.35 -21.36
N PHE A 92 1.37 2.04 -21.52
CA PHE A 92 1.97 1.09 -20.60
C PHE A 92 3.50 1.11 -20.73
N GLU A 93 4.21 0.90 -19.63
CA GLU A 93 5.66 0.70 -19.64
C GLU A 93 5.96 -0.79 -19.68
N CYS A 94 6.73 -1.27 -20.66
CA CYS A 94 7.07 -2.70 -20.81
C CYS A 94 8.59 -2.94 -20.87
N GLY A 95 9.41 -1.89 -20.72
CA GLY A 95 10.86 -1.97 -20.81
C GLY A 95 11.51 -2.81 -19.70
N ASN A 96 12.55 -3.54 -20.06
CA ASN A 96 13.36 -4.35 -19.14
C ASN A 96 14.25 -3.51 -18.19
N ASP A 97 14.48 -2.23 -18.50
CA ASP A 97 15.17 -1.29 -17.63
C ASP A 97 14.28 -0.77 -16.49
N LYS A 98 12.96 -0.72 -16.73
CA LYS A 98 11.96 -0.25 -15.78
C LYS A 98 11.29 -1.36 -14.99
N ILE A 99 11.28 -2.59 -15.48
CA ILE A 99 10.52 -3.68 -14.87
C ILE A 99 11.42 -4.88 -14.58
N ILE A 100 11.45 -5.30 -13.32
CA ILE A 100 12.22 -6.46 -12.89
C ILE A 100 11.66 -7.74 -13.51
N GLY A 101 12.53 -8.56 -14.10
CA GLY A 101 12.18 -9.84 -14.71
C GLY A 101 11.74 -9.73 -16.17
N ASN A 102 11.59 -8.52 -16.71
CA ASN A 102 11.36 -8.33 -18.13
C ASN A 102 12.63 -8.63 -18.96
N SER A 103 12.41 -9.12 -20.18
CA SER A 103 13.43 -9.38 -21.19
C SER A 103 12.99 -8.80 -22.53
N ASP A 104 13.84 -8.89 -23.55
CA ASP A 104 13.51 -8.38 -24.89
C ASP A 104 12.37 -9.16 -25.59
N LYS A 105 12.05 -10.37 -25.10
CA LYS A 105 11.04 -11.26 -25.72
C LYS A 105 9.77 -11.42 -24.89
N TYR A 106 9.90 -11.40 -23.57
CA TYR A 106 8.80 -11.66 -22.64
C TYR A 106 8.89 -10.70 -21.46
N GLY A 107 7.73 -10.25 -20.99
CA GLY A 107 7.67 -9.35 -19.85
C GLY A 107 6.25 -9.00 -19.45
N SER A 108 6.17 -8.17 -18.42
CA SER A 108 4.97 -7.55 -17.90
C SER A 108 4.92 -6.07 -18.33
N CYS A 109 3.73 -5.48 -18.35
CA CYS A 109 3.55 -4.09 -18.72
C CYS A 109 2.94 -3.32 -17.55
N ALA A 110 3.68 -2.38 -16.96
CA ALA A 110 3.21 -1.57 -15.85
C ALA A 110 2.20 -0.53 -16.36
N PRO A 111 0.96 -0.50 -15.81
CA PRO A 111 -0.06 0.45 -16.23
C PRO A 111 0.30 1.88 -15.80
N PRO A 112 -0.16 2.92 -16.52
CA PRO A 112 0.01 4.33 -16.12
C PRO A 112 -0.38 4.62 -14.67
N ARG A 113 -1.46 3.98 -14.19
CA ARG A 113 -1.91 4.04 -12.78
C ARG A 113 -0.77 3.70 -11.81
N ARG A 114 -0.03 2.60 -12.04
CA ARG A 114 1.11 2.17 -11.22
C ARG A 114 2.33 3.07 -11.45
N ARG A 115 2.64 3.40 -12.70
CA ARG A 115 3.81 4.23 -13.07
C ARG A 115 3.84 5.55 -12.32
N HIS A 116 2.66 6.10 -12.05
CA HIS A 116 2.47 7.40 -11.43
C HIS A 116 1.73 7.32 -10.08
N ILE A 117 1.92 6.22 -9.33
CA ILE A 117 1.37 6.07 -7.99
C ILE A 117 1.88 7.19 -7.06
N CYS A 118 1.06 7.64 -6.11
CA CYS A 118 1.39 8.73 -5.21
C CYS A 118 2.23 8.30 -3.98
N ASP A 119 3.44 7.76 -4.20
CA ASP A 119 4.33 7.24 -3.15
C ASP A 119 5.52 8.16 -2.81
N LYS A 120 5.51 9.44 -3.22
CA LYS A 120 6.65 10.35 -3.02
C LYS A 120 7.04 10.50 -1.54
N ASN A 121 6.07 10.50 -0.63
CA ASN A 121 6.35 10.59 0.81
C ASN A 121 7.13 9.38 1.33
N LEU A 122 6.98 8.21 0.70
CA LEU A 122 7.75 7.02 1.05
C LEU A 122 9.23 7.17 0.67
N GLU A 123 9.58 8.00 -0.31
CA GLU A 123 10.98 8.29 -0.66
C GLU A 123 11.76 8.93 0.53
N ALA A 124 11.06 9.51 1.51
CA ALA A 124 11.64 10.16 2.67
C ALA A 124 11.70 9.29 3.95
N ILE A 125 11.15 8.07 3.94
CA ILE A 125 11.19 7.19 5.11
C ILE A 125 12.61 6.65 5.32
N ASN A 126 13.05 6.58 6.56
CA ASN A 126 14.29 5.93 6.96
C ASN A 126 14.23 5.58 8.44
N VAL A 127 15.27 4.90 8.92
CA VAL A 127 15.36 4.44 10.31
C VAL A 127 15.38 5.53 11.38
N HIS A 128 15.66 6.79 11.02
CA HIS A 128 15.69 7.90 11.99
C HIS A 128 14.30 8.48 12.23
N ASN A 129 13.47 8.53 11.20
CA ASN A 129 12.13 9.12 11.25
C ASN A 129 10.98 8.11 11.30
N THR A 130 11.23 6.86 10.90
CA THR A 130 10.26 5.78 10.88
C THR A 130 10.81 4.63 11.73
N LYS A 131 10.40 4.58 12.99
CA LYS A 131 11.10 3.77 14.01
C LYS A 131 10.41 2.44 14.29
N ASN A 132 9.09 2.40 14.16
CA ASN A 132 8.26 1.27 14.55
C ASN A 132 7.09 1.06 13.55
N SER A 133 6.24 0.08 13.86
CA SER A 133 5.06 -0.25 13.03
C SER A 133 4.09 0.93 12.87
N ASN A 134 3.87 1.72 13.94
CA ASN A 134 2.95 2.86 13.92
C ASN A 134 3.42 3.94 12.95
N ASP A 135 4.71 4.31 13.00
CA ASP A 135 5.29 5.32 12.11
C ASP A 135 5.23 4.87 10.64
N LEU A 136 5.54 3.59 10.39
CA LEU A 136 5.50 3.02 9.04
C LEU A 136 4.06 3.03 8.51
N LEU A 137 3.10 2.57 9.31
CA LEU A 137 1.69 2.60 8.98
C LEU A 137 1.25 4.03 8.63
N GLY A 138 1.55 5.02 9.48
CA GLY A 138 1.16 6.41 9.24
C GLY A 138 1.63 6.94 7.87
N ASN A 139 2.88 6.65 7.49
CA ASN A 139 3.40 7.04 6.17
C ASN A 139 2.66 6.33 5.02
N ILE A 140 2.33 5.05 5.17
CA ILE A 140 1.59 4.28 4.17
C ILE A 140 0.14 4.77 4.06
N LEU A 141 -0.50 5.13 5.16
CA LEU A 141 -1.88 5.66 5.14
C LEU A 141 -1.95 7.03 4.47
N VAL A 142 -0.92 7.86 4.60
CA VAL A 142 -0.80 9.10 3.80
C VAL A 142 -0.71 8.77 2.31
N THR A 143 0.16 7.84 1.91
CA THR A 143 0.25 7.36 0.51
C THR A 143 -1.10 6.87 -0.01
N ALA A 144 -1.77 5.99 0.74
CA ALA A 144 -3.05 5.41 0.36
C ALA A 144 -4.13 6.49 0.20
N LYS A 145 -4.27 7.40 1.16
CA LYS A 145 -5.26 8.49 1.10
C LYS A 145 -5.13 9.34 -0.16
N TYR A 146 -3.91 9.80 -0.47
CA TYR A 146 -3.68 10.69 -1.61
C TYR A 146 -3.71 9.95 -2.95
N GLU A 147 -3.28 8.69 -2.98
CA GLU A 147 -3.49 7.81 -4.13
C GLU A 147 -4.99 7.62 -4.44
N GLY A 148 -5.79 7.41 -3.39
CA GLY A 148 -7.23 7.25 -3.49
C GLY A 148 -7.93 8.51 -3.99
N GLU A 149 -7.60 9.67 -3.39
CA GLU A 149 -8.08 10.98 -3.83
C GLU A 149 -7.80 11.20 -5.33
N SER A 150 -6.56 10.92 -5.74
CA SER A 150 -6.14 11.07 -7.14
C SER A 150 -6.93 10.17 -8.09
N ILE A 151 -7.16 8.90 -7.72
CA ILE A 151 -7.96 7.99 -8.53
C ILE A 151 -9.39 8.50 -8.65
N VAL A 152 -10.07 8.75 -7.53
CA VAL A 152 -11.48 9.13 -7.55
C VAL A 152 -11.71 10.44 -8.31
N LYS A 153 -10.79 11.41 -8.17
CA LYS A 153 -10.89 12.70 -8.85
C LYS A 153 -10.73 12.60 -10.36
N ASN A 154 -9.85 11.72 -10.84
CA ASN A 154 -9.45 11.66 -12.24
C ASN A 154 -10.03 10.45 -13.01
N HIS A 155 -10.72 9.53 -12.35
CA HIS A 155 -11.32 8.37 -13.01
C HIS A 155 -12.39 8.83 -14.02
N PRO A 156 -12.47 8.26 -15.24
CA PRO A 156 -13.48 8.67 -16.23
C PRO A 156 -14.91 8.33 -15.78
N ASN A 157 -15.09 7.16 -15.16
CA ASN A 157 -16.39 6.65 -14.72
C ASN A 157 -16.64 6.88 -13.23
N ARG A 158 -16.51 8.14 -12.77
CA ARG A 158 -16.75 8.53 -11.36
C ARG A 158 -18.14 8.14 -10.90
N GLY A 159 -18.29 7.74 -9.65
CA GLY A 159 -19.59 7.33 -9.11
C GLY A 159 -20.01 5.92 -9.50
N SER A 160 -19.12 5.11 -10.10
CA SER A 160 -19.38 3.73 -10.49
C SER A 160 -18.43 2.73 -9.82
N SER A 161 -18.77 1.44 -9.88
CA SER A 161 -17.92 0.34 -9.37
C SER A 161 -16.52 0.30 -9.97
N GLU A 162 -16.28 0.91 -11.13
CA GLU A 162 -14.98 0.92 -11.78
C GLU A 162 -13.93 1.70 -10.99
N VAL A 163 -14.35 2.75 -10.27
CA VAL A 163 -13.47 3.48 -9.36
C VAL A 163 -12.96 2.54 -8.27
N CYS A 164 -13.84 1.75 -7.66
CA CYS A 164 -13.45 0.75 -6.67
C CYS A 164 -12.49 -0.30 -7.23
N ILE A 165 -12.65 -0.69 -8.50
CA ILE A 165 -11.70 -1.60 -9.17
C ILE A 165 -10.32 -0.92 -9.35
N ALA A 166 -10.28 0.36 -9.76
CA ALA A 166 -9.03 1.10 -9.86
C ALA A 166 -8.34 1.25 -8.49
N LEU A 167 -9.11 1.53 -7.43
CA LEU A 167 -8.63 1.56 -6.05
C LEU A 167 -8.08 0.20 -5.62
N ALA A 168 -8.81 -0.91 -5.87
CA ALA A 168 -8.36 -2.28 -5.57
C ALA A 168 -7.03 -2.63 -6.25
N ARG A 169 -6.81 -2.16 -7.49
CA ARG A 169 -5.53 -2.34 -8.18
C ARG A 169 -4.40 -1.52 -7.54
N SER A 170 -4.65 -0.28 -7.13
CA SER A 170 -3.65 0.54 -6.41
C SER A 170 -3.36 0.04 -5.01
N PHE A 171 -4.37 -0.48 -4.31
CA PHE A 171 -4.20 -1.17 -3.03
C PHE A 171 -3.22 -2.33 -3.13
N ALA A 172 -3.42 -3.20 -4.13
CA ALA A 172 -2.54 -4.34 -4.37
C ALA A 172 -1.11 -3.92 -4.74
N ASP A 173 -0.95 -2.85 -5.51
CA ASP A 173 0.37 -2.32 -5.86
C ASP A 173 1.08 -1.67 -4.66
N ILE A 174 0.37 -0.93 -3.80
CA ILE A 174 0.92 -0.45 -2.52
C ILE A 174 1.37 -1.65 -1.68
N GLY A 175 0.54 -2.69 -1.59
CA GLY A 175 0.90 -3.92 -0.89
C GLY A 175 2.16 -4.58 -1.43
N ASP A 176 2.37 -4.60 -2.74
CA ASP A 176 3.59 -5.14 -3.34
C ASP A 176 4.82 -4.25 -3.12
N ILE A 177 4.67 -2.93 -3.07
CA ILE A 177 5.77 -2.02 -2.67
C ILE A 177 6.17 -2.35 -1.22
N ILE A 178 5.20 -2.45 -0.31
CA ILE A 178 5.46 -2.68 1.11
C ILE A 178 5.98 -4.08 1.39
N ARG A 179 5.61 -5.09 0.60
CA ARG A 179 6.11 -6.48 0.73
C ARG A 179 7.42 -6.74 -0.02
N GLY A 180 7.93 -5.78 -0.79
CA GLY A 180 9.14 -5.96 -1.60
C GLY A 180 8.91 -6.86 -2.83
N ARG A 181 7.66 -6.96 -3.28
CA ARG A 181 7.22 -7.80 -4.42
C ARG A 181 6.95 -7.00 -5.69
N ASP A 182 6.97 -5.67 -5.61
CA ASP A 182 6.71 -4.80 -6.74
C ASP A 182 7.78 -4.92 -7.83
N LEU A 183 7.36 -5.06 -9.08
CA LEU A 183 8.23 -5.25 -10.24
C LEU A 183 8.64 -3.92 -10.88
N TYR A 184 7.95 -2.81 -10.60
CA TYR A 184 8.16 -1.54 -11.27
C TYR A 184 9.31 -0.71 -10.66
N GLY A 185 10.10 -0.06 -11.51
CA GLY A 185 11.21 0.80 -11.12
C GLY A 185 12.60 0.15 -11.19
N GLY A 186 12.74 -1.07 -11.75
CA GLY A 186 14.01 -1.71 -12.13
C GLY A 186 15.27 -1.24 -11.38
N ASN A 187 16.22 -0.64 -12.12
CA ASN A 187 17.47 -0.07 -11.57
C ASN A 187 17.34 1.40 -11.13
N ASN A 188 16.13 1.90 -10.88
CA ASN A 188 15.91 3.27 -10.44
C ASN A 188 16.43 3.46 -9.01
N LYS A 189 17.36 4.42 -8.84
CA LYS A 189 17.95 4.77 -7.55
C LYS A 189 16.90 5.06 -6.46
N ARG A 190 15.81 5.74 -6.78
CA ARG A 190 14.74 6.07 -5.82
C ARG A 190 14.05 4.81 -5.30
N ARG A 191 13.74 3.88 -6.19
CA ARG A 191 13.15 2.58 -5.84
C ARG A 191 14.11 1.75 -4.98
N GLN A 192 15.38 1.67 -5.37
CA GLN A 192 16.40 0.95 -4.61
C GLN A 192 16.58 1.53 -3.20
N GLN A 193 16.59 2.86 -3.08
CA GLN A 193 16.68 3.54 -1.79
C GLN A 193 15.44 3.29 -0.93
N LEU A 194 14.24 3.34 -1.51
CA LEU A 194 13.00 2.99 -0.81
C LEU A 194 13.04 1.55 -0.28
N GLU A 195 13.42 0.59 -1.13
CA GLU A 195 13.50 -0.82 -0.74
C GLU A 195 14.57 -1.05 0.35
N GLU A 196 15.74 -0.41 0.25
CA GLU A 196 16.76 -0.46 1.29
C GLU A 196 16.26 0.13 2.62
N ASN A 197 15.54 1.25 2.58
CA ASN A 197 14.95 1.87 3.75
C ASN A 197 13.87 0.99 4.37
N LEU A 198 12.98 0.39 3.57
CA LEU A 198 11.98 -0.56 4.04
C LEU A 198 12.65 -1.77 4.72
N ARG A 199 13.68 -2.37 4.11
CA ARG A 199 14.45 -3.46 4.74
C ARG A 199 15.01 -3.08 6.11
N LYS A 200 15.60 -1.88 6.22
CA LYS A 200 16.15 -1.39 7.50
C LYS A 200 15.06 -1.10 8.53
N ILE A 201 13.92 -0.53 8.12
CA ILE A 201 12.77 -0.26 8.99
C ILE A 201 12.16 -1.58 9.49
N PHE A 202 11.95 -2.56 8.62
CA PHE A 202 11.48 -3.89 9.03
C PHE A 202 12.47 -4.61 9.93
N GLY A 203 13.79 -4.39 9.74
CA GLY A 203 14.80 -4.83 10.70
C GLY A 203 14.63 -4.23 12.09
N LYS A 204 14.29 -2.94 12.19
CA LYS A 204 13.95 -2.30 13.48
C LYS A 204 12.67 -2.85 14.09
N ILE A 205 11.62 -3.04 13.29
CA ILE A 205 10.37 -3.65 13.74
C ILE A 205 10.65 -5.05 14.29
N TYR A 206 11.44 -5.85 13.58
CA TYR A 206 11.89 -7.16 14.06
C TYR A 206 12.63 -7.06 15.41
N GLU A 207 13.59 -6.15 15.56
CA GLU A 207 14.29 -5.95 16.83
C GLU A 207 13.32 -5.57 17.97
N GLU A 208 12.37 -4.67 17.74
CA GLU A 208 11.38 -4.27 18.74
C GLU A 208 10.46 -5.44 19.15
N LEU A 209 10.00 -6.25 18.19
CA LEU A 209 9.22 -7.46 18.44
C LEU A 209 9.98 -8.43 19.35
N THR A 210 11.30 -8.59 19.13
CA THR A 210 12.13 -9.48 19.94
C THR A 210 12.41 -8.95 21.35
N LYS A 211 12.40 -7.62 21.54
CA LYS A 211 12.63 -6.97 22.84
C LYS A 211 11.40 -6.99 23.73
N LYS A 212 10.19 -6.77 23.16
CA LYS A 212 8.97 -6.55 23.94
C LYS A 212 8.47 -7.77 24.71
N ASN A 213 8.85 -9.00 24.36
CA ASN A 213 8.20 -10.18 24.93
C ASN A 213 9.08 -11.39 25.29
N GLY A 214 10.41 -11.33 25.20
CA GLY A 214 11.25 -12.53 25.43
C GLY A 214 10.86 -13.75 24.56
N GLN A 215 10.02 -13.52 23.54
CA GLN A 215 9.44 -14.53 22.67
C GLN A 215 10.52 -14.95 21.67
N LYS A 216 11.32 -15.93 22.09
CA LYS A 216 12.22 -16.67 21.19
C LYS A 216 11.47 -17.14 19.93
N SER A 217 10.17 -17.42 20.05
CA SER A 217 9.28 -17.79 18.96
C SER A 217 9.17 -16.73 17.84
N ALA A 218 8.89 -15.46 18.14
CA ALA A 218 8.79 -14.41 17.11
C ALA A 218 10.15 -14.15 16.44
N LYS A 219 11.22 -14.17 17.24
CA LYS A 219 12.60 -14.05 16.75
C LYS A 219 12.92 -15.12 15.72
N ASP A 220 12.66 -16.39 16.06
CA ASP A 220 12.96 -17.52 15.18
C ASP A 220 11.99 -17.58 13.99
N HIS A 221 10.73 -17.20 14.17
CA HIS A 221 9.70 -17.23 13.13
C HIS A 221 9.97 -16.25 11.97
N TYR A 222 10.48 -15.04 12.28
CA TYR A 222 10.79 -13.99 11.30
C TYR A 222 12.28 -13.86 11.00
N LYS A 223 13.12 -14.75 11.53
CA LYS A 223 14.56 -14.72 11.27
C LYS A 223 14.81 -14.88 9.77
N ASP A 224 15.44 -13.88 9.18
CA ASP A 224 15.81 -13.90 7.77
C ASP A 224 17.29 -13.52 7.63
N ALA A 225 18.10 -14.49 7.19
CA ALA A 225 19.54 -14.29 6.97
C ALA A 225 19.83 -13.29 5.83
N THR A 226 18.88 -13.09 4.91
CA THR A 226 19.03 -12.12 3.82
C THR A 226 18.72 -10.69 4.28
N GLY A 227 18.07 -10.51 5.44
CA GLY A 227 17.63 -9.22 5.94
C GLY A 227 16.59 -8.53 5.03
N ASN A 228 15.84 -9.30 4.24
CA ASN A 228 14.71 -8.81 3.44
C ASN A 228 13.40 -8.82 4.24
N TYR A 229 13.35 -9.66 5.26
CA TYR A 229 12.23 -9.83 6.19
C TYR A 229 10.91 -10.13 5.47
N ILE A 230 10.94 -10.84 4.34
CA ILE A 230 9.77 -11.05 3.45
C ILE A 230 8.56 -11.57 4.22
N LYS A 231 8.75 -12.57 5.08
CA LYS A 231 7.67 -13.12 5.91
C LYS A 231 7.08 -12.08 6.87
N LEU A 232 7.94 -11.32 7.55
CA LEU A 232 7.50 -10.24 8.45
C LEU A 232 6.74 -9.15 7.68
N ARG A 233 7.17 -8.81 6.46
CA ARG A 233 6.49 -7.81 5.62
C ARG A 233 5.12 -8.31 5.14
N GLU A 234 5.00 -9.60 4.83
CA GLU A 234 3.73 -10.24 4.45
C GLU A 234 2.72 -10.27 5.59
N ASP A 235 3.15 -10.70 6.78
CA ASP A 235 2.29 -10.74 7.96
C ASP A 235 1.95 -9.32 8.42
N TRP A 236 2.90 -8.38 8.33
CA TRP A 236 2.66 -6.96 8.62
C TRP A 236 1.62 -6.35 7.68
N TRP A 237 1.72 -6.61 6.37
CA TRP A 237 0.71 -6.17 5.41
C TRP A 237 -0.66 -6.76 5.77
N THR A 238 -0.71 -8.07 6.02
CA THR A 238 -1.95 -8.77 6.40
C THR A 238 -2.60 -8.16 7.64
N ALA A 239 -1.82 -7.80 8.66
CA ALA A 239 -2.31 -7.20 9.91
C ALA A 239 -2.79 -5.73 9.77
N ASN A 240 -2.42 -5.04 8.68
CA ASN A 240 -2.67 -3.59 8.51
C ASN A 240 -3.45 -3.22 7.24
N ARG A 241 -3.73 -4.20 6.36
CA ARG A 241 -4.36 -3.99 5.05
C ARG A 241 -5.77 -3.36 5.16
N ASP A 242 -6.48 -3.63 6.24
CA ASP A 242 -7.77 -3.02 6.60
C ASP A 242 -7.65 -1.50 6.73
N GLN A 243 -6.65 -1.04 7.48
CA GLN A 243 -6.40 0.39 7.69
C GLN A 243 -5.98 1.07 6.38
N VAL A 244 -5.16 0.40 5.56
CA VAL A 244 -4.73 0.91 4.24
C VAL A 244 -5.91 1.06 3.30
N TRP A 245 -6.83 0.10 3.25
CA TRP A 245 -8.05 0.20 2.45
C TRP A 245 -8.95 1.35 2.91
N LYS A 246 -9.11 1.52 4.22
CA LYS A 246 -9.89 2.63 4.79
C LYS A 246 -9.32 3.99 4.38
N ALA A 247 -8.00 4.16 4.46
CA ALA A 247 -7.34 5.39 4.00
C ALA A 247 -7.54 5.62 2.49
N LEU A 248 -7.36 4.56 1.69
CA LEU A 248 -7.49 4.61 0.23
C LEU A 248 -8.91 4.99 -0.24
N THR A 249 -9.94 4.62 0.52
CA THR A 249 -11.36 4.83 0.16
C THR A 249 -11.97 6.10 0.76
N CYS A 250 -11.21 6.92 1.49
CA CYS A 250 -11.70 8.16 2.12
C CYS A 250 -12.49 9.08 1.18
N PHE A 251 -12.11 9.12 -0.10
CA PHE A 251 -12.71 10.00 -1.10
C PHE A 251 -13.71 9.30 -2.03
N ALA A 252 -13.91 7.99 -1.88
CA ALA A 252 -14.85 7.24 -2.71
C ALA A 252 -16.28 7.78 -2.53
N HIS A 253 -17.05 7.78 -3.63
CA HIS A 253 -18.41 8.32 -3.66
C HIS A 253 -19.41 7.31 -3.08
N ASN A 254 -20.54 7.79 -2.55
CA ASN A 254 -21.57 6.91 -1.96
C ASN A 254 -22.21 5.94 -2.98
N THR A 255 -22.10 6.21 -4.28
CA THR A 255 -22.63 5.35 -5.35
C THR A 255 -21.59 4.34 -5.86
N GLU A 256 -20.36 4.39 -5.35
CA GLU A 256 -19.28 3.50 -5.74
C GLU A 256 -19.31 2.27 -4.83
N GLU A 257 -19.67 1.11 -5.39
CA GLU A 257 -19.73 -0.16 -4.69
C GLU A 257 -18.81 -1.16 -5.41
N TYR A 258 -17.94 -1.83 -4.66
CA TYR A 258 -17.12 -2.90 -5.20
C TYR A 258 -17.92 -4.20 -5.20
N PHE A 259 -17.61 -5.11 -6.11
CA PHE A 259 -18.20 -6.44 -6.07
C PHE A 259 -17.23 -7.54 -6.48
N ILE A 260 -17.43 -8.71 -5.90
CA ILE A 260 -16.83 -9.97 -6.33
C ILE A 260 -17.94 -10.93 -6.79
N GLN A 261 -17.63 -11.81 -7.72
CA GLN A 261 -18.55 -12.85 -8.17
C GLN A 261 -18.17 -14.18 -7.55
N LEU A 262 -19.12 -14.81 -6.87
CA LEU A 262 -19.00 -16.10 -6.21
C LEU A 262 -19.07 -17.26 -7.21
N GLU A 263 -18.82 -18.49 -6.75
CA GLU A 263 -18.75 -19.68 -7.61
C GLU A 263 -20.08 -20.00 -8.30
N ASP A 264 -21.19 -19.76 -7.60
CA ASP A 264 -22.57 -19.95 -8.07
C ASP A 264 -23.04 -18.84 -9.04
N GLY A 265 -22.20 -17.82 -9.27
CA GLY A 265 -22.50 -16.68 -10.11
C GLY A 265 -23.11 -15.48 -9.38
N THR A 266 -23.40 -15.61 -8.09
CA THR A 266 -23.92 -14.52 -7.25
C THR A 266 -22.89 -13.41 -7.12
N LYS A 267 -23.34 -12.15 -7.14
CA LYS A 267 -22.48 -10.98 -6.90
C LYS A 267 -22.60 -10.53 -5.45
N SER A 268 -21.48 -10.51 -4.74
CA SER A 268 -21.39 -9.93 -3.40
C SER A 268 -20.87 -8.51 -3.52
N PHE A 269 -21.64 -7.54 -3.04
CA PHE A 269 -21.31 -6.12 -3.09
C PHE A 269 -20.77 -5.65 -1.73
N THR A 270 -19.86 -4.67 -1.76
CA THR A 270 -19.57 -3.86 -0.58
C THR A 270 -20.72 -2.90 -0.30
N ASN A 271 -20.76 -2.39 0.92
CA ASN A 271 -21.42 -1.14 1.27
C ASN A 271 -20.91 0.03 0.39
N PRO A 272 -21.64 1.17 0.40
CA PRO A 272 -21.23 2.42 -0.23
C PRO A 272 -19.76 2.81 0.01
N LYS A 273 -19.21 3.63 -0.88
CA LYS A 273 -17.81 4.09 -0.84
C LYS A 273 -16.80 2.96 -0.88
N CYS A 274 -17.05 1.96 -1.72
CA CYS A 274 -16.19 0.78 -1.88
C CYS A 274 -15.96 0.03 -0.55
N GLY A 275 -16.93 0.03 0.36
CA GLY A 275 -16.82 -0.60 1.68
C GLY A 275 -15.96 0.17 2.67
N HIS A 276 -15.88 1.51 2.58
CA HIS A 276 -15.04 2.34 3.44
C HIS A 276 -15.26 2.11 4.96
N ASP A 277 -16.51 1.95 5.36
CA ASP A 277 -16.92 1.75 6.76
C ASP A 277 -16.97 0.27 7.17
N GLU A 278 -16.57 -0.65 6.27
CA GLU A 278 -16.49 -2.06 6.60
C GLU A 278 -15.18 -2.41 7.30
N ASN A 279 -15.27 -3.33 8.27
CA ASN A 279 -14.09 -3.84 8.96
C ASN A 279 -13.29 -4.84 8.10
N ASN A 280 -13.88 -5.37 7.02
CA ASN A 280 -13.23 -6.37 6.17
C ASN A 280 -13.09 -5.84 4.74
N VAL A 281 -11.88 -5.94 4.19
CA VAL A 281 -11.60 -5.56 2.81
C VAL A 281 -12.00 -6.71 1.89
N ILE A 282 -13.05 -6.49 1.09
CA ILE A 282 -13.63 -7.52 0.20
C ILE A 282 -12.69 -7.91 -0.95
N THR A 283 -11.88 -6.99 -1.48
CA THR A 283 -10.91 -7.35 -2.53
C THR A 283 -9.78 -8.20 -1.96
N ASN A 284 -9.34 -9.18 -2.73
CA ASN A 284 -8.19 -10.05 -2.49
C ASN A 284 -7.09 -9.82 -3.55
N LEU A 285 -7.17 -8.76 -4.36
CA LEU A 285 -6.19 -8.50 -5.43
C LEU A 285 -4.76 -8.37 -4.89
N ASP A 286 -4.57 -7.91 -3.66
CA ASP A 286 -3.26 -7.89 -3.01
C ASP A 286 -2.64 -9.28 -2.82
N TYR A 287 -3.39 -10.38 -2.98
CA TYR A 287 -2.86 -11.75 -2.98
C TYR A 287 -2.77 -12.37 -4.39
N VAL A 288 -3.10 -11.63 -5.44
CA VAL A 288 -2.90 -12.03 -6.85
C VAL A 288 -1.50 -11.59 -7.30
N PRO A 289 -0.69 -12.42 -8.00
CA PRO A 289 0.59 -12.00 -8.56
C PRO A 289 0.50 -10.74 -9.43
N GLN A 290 1.43 -9.80 -9.26
CA GLN A 290 1.39 -8.48 -9.91
C GLN A 290 1.25 -8.55 -11.43
N PHE A 291 1.97 -9.48 -12.08
CA PHE A 291 1.87 -9.70 -13.53
C PHE A 291 0.43 -9.93 -13.99
N LEU A 292 -0.32 -10.81 -13.30
CA LEU A 292 -1.71 -11.11 -13.66
C LEU A 292 -2.59 -9.88 -13.48
N ARG A 293 -2.38 -9.10 -12.41
CA ARG A 293 -3.16 -7.87 -12.16
C ARG A 293 -2.89 -6.77 -13.17
N TRP A 294 -1.67 -6.67 -13.69
CA TRP A 294 -1.33 -5.71 -14.73
C TRP A 294 -1.86 -6.14 -16.08
N PHE A 295 -1.99 -7.44 -16.32
CA PHE A 295 -2.53 -7.97 -17.56
C PHE A 295 -4.07 -7.88 -17.64
N THR A 296 -4.77 -7.80 -16.50
CA THR A 296 -6.25 -7.77 -16.41
C THR A 296 -6.83 -6.42 -16.00
#